data_AF-A0A1M5X773-F1
#
_entry.id   AF-A0A1M5X773-F1
#
_cell.length_a   1.000
_cell.length_b   1.000
_cell.length_c   1.000
_cell.angle_alpha   90.00
_cell.angle_beta   90.00
_cell.angle_gamma   90.00
#
_symmetry.space_group_name_H-M   'P 1'
#
loop_
_entity.id
_entity.type
_entity.pdbx_description
1 polymer ?
#
loop_
_entity_poly.entity_id
_entity_poly.type
_entity_poly.pdbx_seq_one_letter_code
_entity_poly.pdbx_strand_id
1 'polypeptide(L)'
;MGLKNKNTCRVIRMHCIIGVFDAYTKLKLNQSLLNNERGPKENERREFFSMLFNFNFSPLPDNDELTNDIIELHKSMENYLVESEQLGISRKLMESLISSLENDGQFAWLKCYHFMYRRLIGYYVMYTIKEISLNTLKNLSINIITGIDPFPKVNIRRMFQILKMVEDQYYTINLKQEIRSLKNKFSKIENINFTYEIKGVHR
;
A
#
# COMPACT_ATOMS: atom_id res chain seq x y z
N MET A 1 17.97 -19.73 -1.25
CA MET A 1 18.66 -18.81 -2.20
C MET A 1 18.63 -17.41 -1.62
N GLY A 2 19.79 -16.83 -1.29
CA GLY A 2 19.86 -15.52 -0.63
C GLY A 2 19.63 -14.37 -1.61
N LEU A 3 18.58 -13.57 -1.39
CA LEU A 3 18.35 -12.31 -2.08
C LEU A 3 19.53 -11.35 -1.81
N LYS A 4 20.52 -11.32 -2.69
CA LYS A 4 21.84 -10.69 -2.48
C LYS A 4 21.94 -9.20 -2.86
N ASN A 5 20.84 -8.45 -2.93
CA ASN A 5 20.90 -6.98 -3.10
C ASN A 5 19.87 -6.27 -2.21
N LYS A 6 20.35 -5.41 -1.31
CA LYS A 6 19.52 -4.60 -0.40
C LYS A 6 18.45 -3.80 -1.15
N ASN A 7 18.77 -3.31 -2.35
CA ASN A 7 17.82 -2.56 -3.18
C ASN A 7 16.71 -3.46 -3.74
N THR A 8 17.03 -4.70 -4.11
CA THR A 8 16.03 -5.67 -4.56
C THR A 8 15.03 -6.00 -3.47
N CYS A 9 15.51 -6.32 -2.26
CA CYS A 9 14.63 -6.56 -1.13
C CYS A 9 13.76 -5.34 -0.79
N ARG A 10 14.32 -4.13 -0.91
CA ARG A 10 13.59 -2.87 -0.70
C ARG A 10 12.45 -2.69 -1.70
N VAL A 11 12.70 -2.88 -3.00
CA VAL A 11 11.69 -2.74 -4.05
C VAL A 11 10.58 -3.79 -3.89
N ILE A 12 10.94 -5.05 -3.62
CA ILE A 12 9.95 -6.12 -3.41
C ILE A 12 9.13 -5.84 -2.13
N ARG A 13 9.75 -5.36 -1.06
CA ARG A 13 9.01 -4.97 0.16
C ARG A 13 7.95 -3.91 -0.12
N MET A 14 8.31 -2.88 -0.87
CA MET A 14 7.37 -1.83 -1.27
C MET A 14 6.27 -2.38 -2.18
N HIS A 15 6.58 -3.35 -3.04
CA HIS A 15 5.58 -4.04 -3.84
C HIS A 15 4.53 -4.73 -2.99
N CYS A 16 4.94 -5.51 -1.98
CA CYS A 16 4.02 -6.21 -1.10
C CYS A 16 3.17 -5.22 -0.28
N ILE A 17 3.77 -4.17 0.30
CA ILE A 17 3.05 -3.16 1.09
C ILE A 17 1.95 -2.49 0.25
N ILE A 18 2.30 -2.05 -0.96
CA ILE A 18 1.36 -1.37 -1.86
C ILE A 18 0.34 -2.36 -2.44
N GLY A 19 0.73 -3.62 -2.65
CA GLY A 19 -0.16 -4.70 -3.05
C GLY A 19 -1.24 -5.00 -2.01
N VAL A 20 -0.87 -5.15 -0.73
CA VAL A 20 -1.83 -5.31 0.36
C VAL A 20 -2.73 -4.08 0.47
N PHE A 21 -2.18 -2.86 0.34
CA PHE A 21 -2.98 -1.63 0.40
C PHE A 21 -3.99 -1.52 -0.75
N ASP A 22 -3.59 -1.84 -1.99
CA ASP A 22 -4.47 -1.89 -3.18
C ASP A 22 -5.60 -2.91 -2.99
N ALA A 23 -5.28 -4.12 -2.51
CA ALA A 23 -6.31 -5.14 -2.27
C ALA A 23 -7.26 -4.72 -1.13
N TYR A 24 -6.74 -4.17 -0.04
CA TYR A 24 -7.51 -3.70 1.10
C TYR A 24 -8.50 -2.57 0.74
N THR A 25 -8.04 -1.59 -0.03
CA THR A 25 -8.89 -0.46 -0.47
C THR A 25 -10.00 -0.92 -1.41
N LYS A 26 -9.72 -1.86 -2.32
CA LYS A 26 -10.73 -2.49 -3.17
C LYS A 26 -11.74 -3.34 -2.39
N LEU A 27 -11.27 -4.12 -1.40
CA LEU A 27 -12.14 -4.88 -0.50
C LEU A 27 -13.14 -3.97 0.21
N LYS A 28 -12.65 -2.88 0.83
CA LYS A 28 -13.51 -1.88 1.49
C LYS A 28 -14.54 -1.27 0.52
N LEU A 29 -14.14 -0.97 -0.72
CA LEU A 29 -15.05 -0.45 -1.73
C LEU A 29 -16.15 -1.46 -2.07
N ASN A 30 -15.78 -2.70 -2.41
CA ASN A 30 -16.73 -3.72 -2.83
C ASN A 30 -17.66 -4.14 -1.69
N GLN A 31 -17.16 -4.24 -0.46
CA GLN A 31 -17.99 -4.48 0.72
C GLN A 31 -19.01 -3.35 0.97
N SER A 32 -18.59 -2.09 0.78
CA SER A 32 -19.49 -0.93 0.91
C SER A 32 -20.59 -0.93 -0.16
N LEU A 33 -20.26 -1.36 -1.39
CA LEU A 33 -21.23 -1.55 -2.47
C LEU A 33 -22.21 -2.70 -2.16
N LEU A 34 -21.71 -3.86 -1.72
CA LEU A 34 -22.53 -5.02 -1.36
C LEU A 34 -23.49 -4.72 -0.20
N ASN A 35 -23.02 -3.96 0.80
CA ASN A 35 -23.82 -3.59 1.98
C ASN A 35 -24.81 -2.44 1.71
N ASN A 36 -24.92 -1.94 0.47
CA ASN A 36 -25.74 -0.79 0.11
C ASN A 36 -25.46 0.49 0.92
N GLU A 37 -24.28 0.61 1.54
CA GLU A 37 -23.90 1.80 2.34
C GLU A 37 -23.76 3.06 1.48
N ARG A 38 -23.67 2.90 0.15
CA ARG A 38 -23.66 3.98 -0.85
C ARG A 38 -24.95 4.08 -1.66
N GLY A 39 -26.09 3.72 -1.04
CA GLY A 39 -27.42 3.72 -1.64
C GLY A 39 -27.82 4.99 -2.44
N PRO A 40 -28.99 4.95 -3.12
CA PRO A 40 -29.49 5.67 -4.32
C PRO A 40 -28.79 6.93 -4.89
N LYS A 41 -28.14 7.74 -4.05
CA LYS A 41 -27.43 8.97 -4.41
C LYS A 41 -26.25 8.76 -5.37
N GLU A 42 -25.60 7.60 -5.38
CA GLU A 42 -24.50 7.33 -6.31
C GLU A 42 -25.02 7.00 -7.71
N ASN A 43 -26.20 6.38 -7.83
CA ASN A 43 -26.90 6.22 -9.10
C ASN A 43 -27.38 7.55 -9.64
N GLU A 44 -27.97 8.41 -8.81
CA GLU A 44 -28.36 9.77 -9.19
C GLU A 44 -27.15 10.61 -9.66
N ARG A 45 -25.99 10.48 -9.00
CA ARG A 45 -24.75 11.15 -9.43
C ARG A 45 -24.20 10.58 -10.73
N ARG A 46 -24.25 9.25 -10.91
CA ARG A 46 -23.81 8.59 -12.16
C ARG A 46 -24.71 8.96 -13.33
N GLU A 47 -26.02 8.94 -13.15
CA GLU A 47 -26.98 9.42 -14.16
C GLU A 47 -26.74 10.88 -14.51
N PHE A 48 -26.56 11.74 -13.50
CA PHE A 48 -26.24 13.15 -13.72
C PHE A 48 -24.91 13.36 -14.48
N PHE A 49 -23.86 12.61 -14.14
CA PHE A 49 -22.57 12.67 -14.85
C PHE A 49 -22.67 12.08 -16.27
N SER A 50 -23.40 10.98 -16.47
CA SER A 50 -23.65 10.40 -17.80
C SER A 50 -24.40 11.40 -18.69
N MET A 51 -25.39 12.10 -18.15
CA MET A 51 -26.11 13.16 -18.85
C MET A 51 -25.19 14.34 -19.22
N LEU A 52 -24.27 14.74 -18.33
CA LEU A 52 -23.38 15.88 -18.56
C LEU A 52 -22.23 15.60 -19.53
N PHE A 53 -21.68 14.39 -19.51
CA PHE A 53 -20.43 14.07 -20.21
C PHE A 53 -20.59 13.02 -21.30
N ASN A 54 -21.83 12.57 -21.59
CA ASN A 54 -22.15 11.54 -22.56
C ASN A 54 -21.29 10.26 -22.39
N PHE A 55 -21.03 9.92 -21.12
CA PHE A 55 -20.19 8.81 -20.72
C PHE A 55 -21.07 7.67 -20.20
N ASN A 56 -20.97 6.49 -20.81
CA ASN A 56 -21.65 5.30 -20.29
C ASN A 56 -20.83 4.72 -19.14
N PHE A 57 -21.29 4.89 -17.91
CA PHE A 57 -20.80 4.07 -16.81
C PHE A 57 -21.25 2.63 -17.04
N SER A 58 -20.34 1.66 -16.84
CA SER A 58 -20.73 0.26 -16.71
C SER A 58 -21.81 0.13 -15.63
N PRO A 59 -22.77 -0.81 -15.79
CA PRO A 59 -23.74 -1.10 -14.74
C PRO A 59 -23.00 -1.40 -13.43
N LEU A 60 -23.63 -1.08 -12.30
CA LEU A 60 -23.12 -1.59 -11.03
C LEU A 60 -23.04 -3.12 -11.13
N PRO A 61 -21.89 -3.73 -10.77
CA PRO A 61 -21.77 -5.18 -10.78
C PRO A 61 -22.85 -5.78 -9.88
N ASP A 62 -23.37 -6.95 -10.27
CA ASP A 62 -24.37 -7.64 -9.47
C ASP A 62 -23.75 -8.19 -8.17
N ASN A 63 -24.60 -8.67 -7.24
CA ASN A 63 -24.13 -9.15 -5.95
C ASN A 63 -23.22 -10.39 -6.06
N ASP A 64 -23.41 -11.23 -7.09
CA ASP A 64 -22.64 -12.45 -7.29
C ASP A 64 -21.24 -12.10 -7.84
N GLU A 65 -21.16 -11.17 -8.78
CA GLU A 65 -19.91 -10.56 -9.28
C GLU A 65 -19.14 -9.88 -8.14
N LEU A 66 -19.80 -9.05 -7.33
CA LEU A 66 -19.17 -8.39 -6.17
C LEU A 66 -18.65 -9.40 -5.14
N THR A 67 -19.39 -10.48 -4.90
CA THR A 67 -18.98 -11.53 -3.97
C THR A 67 -17.76 -12.28 -4.47
N ASN A 68 -17.73 -12.63 -5.76
CA ASN A 68 -16.58 -13.26 -6.40
C ASN A 68 -15.34 -12.34 -6.34
N ASP A 69 -15.51 -11.05 -6.66
CA ASP A 69 -14.44 -10.06 -6.55
C ASP A 69 -13.88 -9.97 -5.12
N ILE A 70 -14.75 -9.98 -4.09
CA ILE A 70 -14.31 -9.96 -2.69
C ILE A 70 -13.48 -11.21 -2.37
N ILE A 71 -13.90 -12.39 -2.83
CA ILE A 71 -13.15 -13.65 -2.63
C ILE A 71 -11.78 -13.57 -3.32
N GLU A 72 -11.72 -13.08 -4.55
CA GLU A 72 -10.46 -12.93 -5.29
C GLU A 72 -9.52 -11.92 -4.64
N LEU A 73 -10.05 -10.79 -4.16
CA LEU A 73 -9.26 -9.78 -3.47
C LEU A 73 -8.71 -10.30 -2.14
N HIS A 74 -9.46 -11.12 -1.40
CA HIS A 74 -8.96 -11.79 -0.21
C HIS A 74 -7.79 -12.73 -0.54
N LYS A 75 -7.89 -13.53 -1.61
CA LYS A 75 -6.78 -14.38 -2.08
C LYS A 75 -5.57 -13.55 -2.50
N SER A 76 -5.78 -12.45 -3.24
CA SER A 76 -4.70 -11.56 -3.65
C SER A 76 -4.01 -10.91 -2.45
N MET A 77 -4.77 -10.49 -1.44
CA MET A 77 -4.22 -9.93 -0.21
C MET A 77 -3.38 -10.96 0.54
N GLU A 78 -3.86 -12.20 0.63
CA GLU A 78 -3.14 -13.29 1.31
C GLU A 78 -1.81 -13.61 0.62
N ASN A 79 -1.77 -13.65 -0.72
CA ASN A 79 -0.53 -13.85 -1.46
C ASN A 79 0.52 -12.79 -1.12
N TYR A 80 0.12 -11.51 -1.08
CA TYR A 80 1.04 -10.43 -0.70
C TYR A 80 1.49 -10.50 0.77
N LEU A 81 0.63 -10.99 1.66
CA LEU A 81 0.99 -11.20 3.07
C LEU A 81 2.04 -12.30 3.20
N VAL A 82 1.84 -13.45 2.54
CA VAL A 82 2.80 -14.56 2.51
C VAL A 82 4.16 -14.12 1.95
N GLU A 83 4.16 -13.39 0.83
CA GLU A 83 5.39 -12.81 0.27
C GLU A 83 6.07 -11.84 1.24
N SER A 84 5.28 -11.02 1.94
CA SER A 84 5.81 -10.04 2.89
C SER A 84 6.46 -10.69 4.13
N GLU A 85 5.94 -11.84 4.58
CA GLU A 85 6.51 -12.59 5.70
C GLU A 85 7.90 -13.14 5.35
N GLN A 86 8.10 -13.58 4.12
CA GLN A 86 9.43 -14.00 3.62
C GLN A 86 10.44 -12.84 3.61
N LEU A 87 9.96 -11.59 3.58
CA LEU A 87 10.77 -10.37 3.67
C LEU A 87 10.91 -9.83 5.09
N GLY A 88 10.42 -10.57 6.09
CA GLY A 88 10.48 -10.19 7.50
C GLY A 88 9.40 -9.18 7.92
N ILE A 89 8.35 -8.98 7.12
CA ILE A 89 7.19 -8.18 7.52
C ILE A 89 6.15 -9.12 8.12
N SER A 90 5.98 -9.09 9.43
CA SER A 90 4.90 -9.86 10.07
C SER A 90 3.51 -9.34 9.67
N ARG A 91 2.50 -10.21 9.67
CA ARG A 91 1.10 -9.82 9.44
C ARG A 91 0.65 -8.65 10.32
N LYS A 92 1.00 -8.66 11.62
CA LYS A 92 0.70 -7.59 12.57
C LYS A 92 1.35 -6.26 12.21
N LEU A 93 2.58 -6.30 11.69
CA LEU A 93 3.27 -5.10 11.20
C LEU A 93 2.57 -4.56 9.95
N MET A 94 2.18 -5.45 9.03
CA MET A 94 1.42 -5.06 7.84
C MET A 94 0.07 -4.43 8.21
N GLU A 95 -0.73 -5.07 9.06
CA GLU A 95 -2.02 -4.53 9.53
C GLU A 95 -1.88 -3.15 10.17
N SER A 96 -0.86 -2.96 11.02
CA SER A 96 -0.56 -1.67 11.65
C SER A 96 -0.22 -0.61 10.60
N LEU A 97 0.55 -1.00 9.57
CA LEU A 97 0.93 -0.12 8.47
C LEU A 97 -0.27 0.26 7.62
N ILE A 98 -1.08 -0.71 7.18
CA ILE A 98 -2.29 -0.46 6.38
C ILE A 98 -3.26 0.45 7.13
N SER A 99 -3.50 0.20 8.42
CA SER A 99 -4.32 1.08 9.26
C SER A 99 -3.75 2.50 9.32
N SER A 100 -2.44 2.65 9.46
CA SER A 100 -1.80 3.97 9.46
C SER A 100 -1.93 4.70 8.12
N LEU A 101 -1.70 4.01 7.00
CA LEU A 101 -1.81 4.58 5.66
C LEU A 101 -3.27 4.95 5.32
N GLU A 102 -4.22 4.18 5.85
CA GLU A 102 -5.64 4.42 5.64
C GLU A 102 -6.18 5.57 6.49
N ASN A 103 -5.64 5.82 7.69
CA ASN A 103 -6.18 6.87 8.57
C ASN A 103 -5.43 8.20 8.47
N ASP A 104 -4.22 8.21 7.94
CA ASP A 104 -3.43 9.45 7.80
C ASP A 104 -3.73 10.17 6.47
N GLY A 105 -4.18 11.43 6.58
CA GLY A 105 -4.53 12.30 5.46
C GLY A 105 -3.38 12.59 4.50
N GLN A 106 -2.12 12.44 4.95
CA GLN A 106 -0.95 12.62 4.08
C GLN A 106 -0.90 11.60 2.93
N PHE A 107 -1.54 10.45 3.10
CA PHE A 107 -1.61 9.38 2.10
C PHE A 107 -2.88 9.42 1.25
N ALA A 108 -3.64 10.53 1.24
CA ALA A 108 -4.83 10.67 0.38
C ALA A 108 -4.54 10.35 -1.10
N TRP A 109 -3.38 10.76 -1.62
CA TRP A 109 -2.96 10.44 -2.98
C TRP A 109 -2.71 8.94 -3.19
N LEU A 110 -2.21 8.24 -2.18
CA LEU A 110 -2.06 6.79 -2.26
C LEU A 110 -3.44 6.11 -2.35
N LYS A 111 -4.43 6.58 -1.57
CA LYS A 111 -5.82 6.08 -1.63
C LYS A 111 -6.48 6.32 -2.98
N CYS A 112 -6.23 7.46 -3.62
CA CYS A 112 -6.87 7.76 -4.90
C CYS A 112 -6.22 7.03 -6.08
N TYR A 113 -4.94 6.67 -5.98
CA TYR A 113 -4.16 6.17 -7.11
C TYR A 113 -3.41 4.88 -6.82
N HIS A 114 -3.82 4.09 -5.81
CA HIS A 114 -3.13 2.88 -5.34
C HIS A 114 -2.81 1.90 -6.48
N PHE A 115 -3.71 1.75 -7.46
CA PHE A 115 -3.50 0.90 -8.64
C PHE A 115 -2.30 1.36 -9.50
N MET A 116 -2.07 2.68 -9.61
CA MET A 116 -0.91 3.24 -10.34
C MET A 116 0.37 2.95 -9.61
N TYR A 117 0.38 3.14 -8.28
CA TYR A 117 1.53 2.81 -7.44
C TYR A 117 1.88 1.33 -7.53
N ARG A 118 0.87 0.45 -7.45
CA ARG A 118 1.04 -1.01 -7.58
C ARG A 118 1.64 -1.38 -8.93
N ARG A 119 1.12 -0.82 -10.03
CA ARG A 119 1.59 -1.10 -11.39
C ARG A 119 3.01 -0.59 -11.61
N LEU A 120 3.31 0.64 -11.19
CA LEU A 120 4.64 1.23 -11.28
C LEU A 120 5.67 0.37 -10.53
N ILE A 121 5.40 0.04 -9.26
CA ILE A 121 6.32 -0.78 -8.47
C ILE A 121 6.44 -2.20 -9.05
N GLY A 122 5.36 -2.77 -9.59
CA GLY A 122 5.40 -4.06 -10.29
C GLY A 122 6.41 -4.06 -11.44
N TYR A 123 6.43 -3.01 -12.26
CA TYR A 123 7.44 -2.86 -13.32
C TYR A 123 8.86 -2.73 -12.76
N TYR A 124 9.04 -2.01 -11.65
CA TYR A 124 10.34 -1.95 -10.97
C TYR A 124 10.77 -3.31 -10.43
N VAL A 125 9.86 -4.14 -9.91
CA VAL A 125 10.17 -5.51 -9.48
C VAL A 125 10.67 -6.32 -10.67
N MET A 126 9.90 -6.39 -11.76
CA MET A 126 10.27 -7.13 -12.99
C MET A 126 11.65 -6.72 -13.50
N TYR A 127 11.95 -5.42 -13.52
CA TYR A 127 13.27 -4.91 -13.91
C TYR A 127 14.36 -5.38 -12.93
N THR A 128 14.10 -5.31 -11.63
CA THR A 128 15.07 -5.61 -10.58
C THR A 128 15.41 -7.11 -10.52
N ILE A 129 14.46 -7.99 -10.84
CA ILE A 129 14.68 -9.44 -10.99
C ILE A 129 15.13 -9.83 -12.41
N LYS A 130 15.38 -8.85 -13.28
CA LYS A 130 15.88 -9.00 -14.65
C LYS A 130 14.92 -9.71 -15.62
N GLU A 131 13.63 -9.68 -15.36
CA GLU A 131 12.60 -10.16 -16.30
C GLU A 131 12.38 -9.21 -17.47
N ILE A 132 12.63 -7.91 -17.29
CA ILE A 132 12.52 -6.90 -18.35
C ILE A 132 13.77 -6.04 -18.46
N SER A 133 14.01 -5.53 -19.66
CA SER A 133 15.11 -4.59 -19.92
C SER A 133 14.82 -3.20 -19.34
N LEU A 134 15.87 -2.39 -19.12
CA LEU A 134 15.70 -0.98 -18.72
C LEU A 134 14.89 -0.18 -19.74
N ASN A 135 15.05 -0.47 -21.04
CA ASN A 135 14.29 0.22 -22.08
C ASN A 135 12.79 -0.12 -22.00
N THR A 136 12.47 -1.39 -21.77
CA THR A 136 11.09 -1.84 -21.52
C THR A 136 10.50 -1.16 -20.28
N LEU A 137 11.24 -1.07 -19.18
CA LEU A 137 10.80 -0.36 -17.98
C LEU A 137 10.47 1.11 -18.28
N LYS A 138 11.34 1.81 -19.01
CA LYS A 138 11.13 3.22 -19.40
C LYS A 138 9.82 3.38 -20.18
N ASN A 139 9.61 2.54 -21.20
CA ASN A 139 8.39 2.59 -22.02
C ASN A 139 7.12 2.31 -21.21
N LEU A 140 7.15 1.28 -20.35
CA LEU A 140 6.02 0.95 -19.49
C LEU A 140 5.72 2.07 -18.47
N SER A 141 6.76 2.71 -17.95
CA SER A 141 6.62 3.85 -17.03
C SER A 141 6.03 5.06 -17.74
N ILE A 142 6.44 5.34 -18.99
CA ILE A 142 5.89 6.44 -19.80
C ILE A 142 4.37 6.33 -19.89
N ASN A 143 3.80 5.15 -20.10
CA ASN A 143 2.35 4.97 -20.18
C ASN A 143 1.61 5.42 -18.91
N ILE A 144 2.20 5.22 -17.72
CA ILE A 144 1.66 5.70 -16.44
C ILE A 144 1.78 7.24 -16.35
N ILE A 145 2.88 7.79 -16.87
CA ILE A 145 3.20 9.23 -16.81
C ILE A 145 2.30 10.04 -17.76
N THR A 146 2.15 9.56 -18.98
CA THR A 146 1.42 10.25 -20.05
C THR A 146 -0.09 10.09 -19.90
N GLY A 147 -0.55 9.18 -19.03
CA GLY A 147 -1.96 9.01 -18.74
C GLY A 147 -2.73 8.45 -19.93
N ILE A 148 -2.24 7.37 -20.54
CA ILE A 148 -3.05 6.67 -21.55
C ILE A 148 -4.27 6.12 -20.83
N ASP A 149 -5.43 6.60 -21.26
CA ASP A 149 -6.80 6.41 -20.75
C ASP A 149 -7.00 5.03 -20.09
N PRO A 150 -7.50 4.93 -18.83
CA PRO A 150 -8.26 5.90 -18.02
C PRO A 150 -7.46 6.60 -16.91
N PHE A 151 -6.20 6.95 -17.16
CA PHE A 151 -5.29 7.41 -16.11
C PHE A 151 -5.03 8.92 -16.16
N PRO A 152 -5.39 9.71 -15.12
CA PRO A 152 -5.01 11.13 -15.09
C PRO A 152 -3.50 11.26 -15.05
N LYS A 153 -2.97 12.32 -15.67
CA LYS A 153 -1.53 12.63 -15.66
C LYS A 153 -1.02 12.63 -14.22
N VAL A 154 -0.11 11.71 -13.92
CA VAL A 154 0.38 11.54 -12.57
C VAL A 154 1.64 12.37 -12.39
N ASN A 155 1.69 13.13 -11.31
CA ASN A 155 2.93 13.77 -10.89
C ASN A 155 3.88 12.70 -10.33
N ILE A 156 4.80 12.21 -11.16
CA ILE A 156 5.77 11.17 -10.79
C ILE A 156 6.59 11.57 -9.56
N ARG A 157 6.99 12.85 -9.47
CA ARG A 157 7.75 13.35 -8.32
C ARG A 157 6.92 13.20 -7.04
N ARG A 158 5.63 13.52 -7.10
CA ARG A 158 4.67 13.27 -6.01
C ARG A 158 4.55 11.78 -5.72
N MET A 159 4.46 10.90 -6.73
CA MET A 159 4.39 9.46 -6.50
C MET A 159 5.62 8.95 -5.74
N PHE A 160 6.83 9.32 -6.18
CA PHE A 160 8.05 8.92 -5.48
C PHE A 160 8.13 9.49 -4.07
N GLN A 161 7.64 10.72 -3.84
CA GLN A 161 7.53 11.28 -2.50
C GLN A 161 6.59 10.45 -1.62
N ILE A 162 5.41 10.08 -2.12
CA ILE A 162 4.46 9.24 -1.38
C ILE A 162 5.04 7.85 -1.11
N LEU A 163 5.70 7.22 -2.09
CA LEU A 163 6.36 5.92 -1.89
C LEU A 163 7.45 6.00 -0.83
N LYS A 164 8.23 7.08 -0.81
CA LYS A 164 9.22 7.33 0.25
C LYS A 164 8.55 7.50 1.61
N MET A 165 7.45 8.25 1.69
CA MET A 165 6.69 8.42 2.94
C MET A 165 6.12 7.09 3.45
N VAL A 166 5.65 6.22 2.55
CA VAL A 166 5.17 4.87 2.93
C VAL A 166 6.33 4.04 3.51
N GLU A 167 7.50 4.11 2.89
CA GLU A 167 8.69 3.43 3.37
C GLU A 167 9.14 3.96 4.75
N ASP A 168 9.17 5.28 4.92
CA ASP A 168 9.50 5.93 6.19
C ASP A 168 8.49 5.53 7.29
N GLN A 169 7.21 5.41 6.93
CA GLN A 169 6.15 4.95 7.84
C GLN A 169 6.35 3.48 8.24
N TYR A 170 6.72 2.61 7.29
CA TYR A 170 7.08 1.23 7.59
C TYR A 170 8.22 1.16 8.61
N TYR A 171 9.33 1.88 8.39
CA TYR A 171 10.46 1.89 9.31
C TYR A 171 10.09 2.44 10.69
N THR A 172 9.27 3.48 10.73
CA THR A 172 8.77 4.08 11.97
C THR A 172 7.95 3.10 12.80
N ILE A 173 7.02 2.38 12.16
CA ILE A 173 6.17 1.40 12.86
C ILE A 173 7.02 0.21 13.31
N ASN A 174 7.91 -0.30 12.46
CA ASN A 174 8.79 -1.41 12.79
C ASN A 174 9.65 -1.09 14.02
N LEU A 175 10.31 0.08 14.03
CA LEU A 175 11.10 0.53 15.18
C LEU A 175 10.27 0.66 16.46
N LYS A 176 9.06 1.22 16.37
CA LYS A 176 8.15 1.32 17.53
C LYS A 176 7.78 -0.05 18.08
N GLN A 177 7.58 -1.05 17.23
CA GLN A 177 7.28 -2.42 17.67
C GLN A 177 8.51 -3.11 18.29
N GLU A 178 9.70 -2.93 17.72
CA GLU A 178 10.96 -3.43 18.28
C GLU A 178 11.22 -2.85 19.68
N ILE A 179 11.06 -1.54 19.86
CA ILE A 179 11.21 -0.88 21.17
C ILE A 179 10.22 -1.45 22.19
N ARG A 180 8.94 -1.68 21.80
CA ARG A 180 7.95 -2.30 22.71
C ARG A 180 8.33 -3.73 23.08
N SER A 181 8.83 -4.50 22.12
CA SER A 181 9.29 -5.88 22.36
C SER A 181 10.46 -5.91 23.34
N LEU A 182 11.43 -5.02 23.16
CA LEU A 182 12.55 -4.85 24.09
C LEU A 182 12.06 -4.44 25.48
N LYS A 183 11.21 -3.42 25.59
CA LYS A 183 10.62 -3.00 26.86
C LYS A 183 9.89 -4.14 27.56
N ASN A 184 9.12 -4.96 26.85
CA ASN A 184 8.41 -6.11 27.45
C ASN A 184 9.36 -7.25 27.86
N LYS A 185 10.51 -7.39 27.20
CA LYS A 185 11.56 -8.34 27.60
C LYS A 185 12.28 -7.84 28.85
N PHE A 186 12.60 -6.55 28.92
CA PHE A 186 13.30 -5.94 30.04
C PHE A 186 12.39 -5.64 31.24
N SER A 187 11.10 -5.41 31.05
CA SER A 187 10.12 -5.31 32.14
C SER A 187 9.88 -6.65 32.85
N LYS A 188 10.24 -7.76 32.21
CA LYS A 188 10.33 -9.09 32.86
C LYS A 188 11.67 -9.30 33.57
N ILE A 189 12.63 -8.39 33.40
CA ILE A 189 13.99 -8.44 33.95
C ILE A 189 14.17 -7.43 35.10
N GLU A 190 13.29 -6.44 35.28
CA GLU A 190 13.38 -5.48 36.40
C GLU A 190 12.60 -5.99 37.64
N ASN A 191 13.16 -6.56 38.72
CA ASN A 191 14.19 -6.11 39.69
C ASN A 191 15.60 -5.71 39.20
N ILE A 192 15.73 -4.64 38.41
CA ILE A 192 17.02 -3.96 38.23
C ILE A 192 16.72 -2.47 38.11
N ASN A 193 16.99 -1.73 39.19
CA ASN A 193 16.92 -0.28 39.19
C ASN A 193 18.04 0.27 38.30
N PHE A 194 17.67 0.88 37.17
CA PHE A 194 18.59 1.74 36.43
C PHE A 194 18.47 3.17 36.98
N THR A 195 19.34 3.52 37.93
CA THR A 195 19.64 4.92 38.27
C THR A 195 20.65 5.46 37.24
N TYR A 196 20.18 6.34 36.36
CA TYR A 196 21.07 7.15 35.53
C TYR A 196 21.50 8.40 36.31
N GLU A 197 22.76 8.48 36.69
CA GLU A 197 23.39 9.76 37.06
C GLU A 197 23.77 10.52 35.78
N ILE A 198 23.11 11.65 35.55
CA ILE A 198 23.52 12.64 34.56
C ILE A 198 24.73 13.39 35.12
N LYS A 199 25.93 13.14 34.59
CA LYS A 199 27.05 14.06 34.79
C LYS A 199 26.98 15.15 33.73
N GLY A 200 26.59 16.34 34.19
CA GLY A 200 26.58 17.56 33.40
C GLY A 200 27.97 17.84 32.82
N VAL A 201 27.98 18.14 31.52
CA VAL A 201 29.16 18.65 30.84
C VAL A 201 29.25 20.15 31.14
N HIS A 202 30.08 20.51 32.11
CA HIS A 202 30.65 21.85 32.20
C HIS A 202 31.86 21.92 31.25
N ARG A 203 31.71 22.66 30.15
CA ARG A 203 32.52 23.84 29.75
C ARG A 203 32.24 24.19 28.30
#